data_AF-A0A4Q5T2L1-F1
#
_entry.id   AF-A0A4Q5T2L1-F1
#
_cell.length_a   1.000
_cell.length_b   1.000
_cell.length_c   1.000
_cell.angle_alpha   90.00
_cell.angle_beta   90.00
_cell.angle_gamma   90.00
#
_symmetry.space_group_name_H-M   'P 1'
#
loop_
_entity.id
_entity.type
_entity.pdbx_description
1 polymer ?
#
loop_
_entity_poly.entity_id
_entity_poly.type
_entity_poly.pdbx_seq_one_letter_code
_entity_poly.pdbx_strand_id
1 'polypeptide(L)'
;MLFQFMIFFALLESGTGAVHAINERVSHAWAAKRGEPLGGRARGLAALALLGGCMLVAERVGLVALIANGYRLLAWLLIMLYVVPLLTVGVYRLFRLAPGPAREFA
;
A
#
# COMPACT_ATOMS: atom_id res chain seq x y z
N MET A 1 2.74 16.67 -1.65
CA MET A 1 1.48 16.62 -0.87
C MET A 1 0.35 15.96 -1.66
N LEU A 2 -0.01 16.42 -2.88
CA LEU A 2 -1.08 15.82 -3.69
C LEU A 2 -0.93 14.30 -3.95
N PHE A 3 0.26 13.84 -4.34
CA PHE A 3 0.53 12.42 -4.57
C PHE A 3 0.35 11.56 -3.31
N GLN A 4 0.76 12.08 -2.15
CA GLN A 4 0.61 11.40 -0.87
C GLN A 4 -0.87 11.28 -0.49
N PHE A 5 -1.65 12.35 -0.69
CA PHE A 5 -3.10 12.30 -0.50
C PHE A 5 -3.77 11.31 -1.44
N MET A 6 -3.37 11.27 -2.72
CA MET A 6 -3.90 10.32 -3.69
C MET A 6 -3.68 8.86 -3.23
N ILE A 7 -2.46 8.50 -2.83
CA ILE A 7 -2.18 7.16 -2.30
C ILE A 7 -2.97 6.90 -1.02
N PHE A 8 -3.01 7.86 -0.11
CA PHE A 8 -3.76 7.73 1.13
C PHE A 8 -5.25 7.47 0.85
N PHE A 9 -5.88 8.22 -0.04
CA PHE A 9 -7.27 8.03 -0.42
C PHE A 9 -7.50 6.69 -1.13
N ALA A 10 -6.60 6.27 -2.02
CA ALA A 10 -6.72 4.96 -2.68
C ALA A 10 -6.67 3.81 -1.65
N LEU A 11 -5.75 3.89 -0.69
CA LEU A 11 -5.66 2.91 0.40
C LEU A 11 -6.88 2.97 1.33
N LEU A 12 -7.39 4.17 1.61
CA LEU A 12 -8.57 4.39 2.45
C LEU A 12 -9.84 3.84 1.77
N GLU A 13 -10.01 4.09 0.48
CA GLU A 13 -11.11 3.57 -0.33
C GLU A 13 -11.10 2.03 -0.32
N SER A 14 -9.96 1.42 -0.62
CA SER A 14 -9.85 -0.05 -0.59
C SER A 14 -10.03 -0.63 0.82
N GLY A 15 -9.45 0.01 1.85
CA GLY A 15 -9.54 -0.44 3.23
C GLY A 15 -10.95 -0.34 3.81
N THR A 16 -11.67 0.76 3.54
CA THR A 16 -13.06 0.93 3.96
C THR A 16 -13.99 -0.08 3.27
N GLY A 17 -13.75 -0.40 2.00
CA GLY A 17 -14.46 -1.47 1.28
C GLY A 17 -14.29 -2.85 1.94
N ALA A 18 -13.07 -3.19 2.37
CA ALA A 18 -12.80 -4.45 3.07
C ALA A 18 -13.54 -4.53 4.43
N VAL A 19 -13.49 -3.46 5.22
CA VAL A 19 -14.20 -3.40 6.51
C VAL A 19 -15.71 -3.45 6.31
N HIS A 20 -16.23 -2.78 5.28
CA HIS A 20 -17.64 -2.80 4.94
C HIS A 20 -18.12 -4.21 4.60
N ALA A 21 -17.39 -4.94 3.74
CA ALA A 21 -17.70 -6.32 3.38
C ALA A 21 -17.68 -7.27 4.59
N ILE A 22 -16.72 -7.10 5.52
CA ILE A 22 -16.69 -7.89 6.76
C ILE A 22 -17.89 -7.56 7.65
N ASN A 23 -18.19 -6.27 7.80
CA ASN A 23 -19.32 -5.83 8.62
C ASN A 23 -20.67 -6.31 8.04
N GLU A 24 -20.82 -6.36 6.72
CA GLU A 24 -21.98 -6.94 6.06
C GLU A 24 -22.11 -8.44 6.35
N ARG A 25 -21.01 -9.21 6.23
CA ARG A 25 -20.98 -10.64 6.61
C ARG A 25 -21.35 -10.87 8.07
N VAL A 26 -20.79 -10.07 8.98
CA VAL A 26 -21.15 -10.12 10.41
C VAL A 26 -22.64 -9.82 10.58
N SER A 27 -23.18 -8.86 9.83
CA SER A 27 -24.59 -8.52 9.91
C SER A 27 -25.53 -9.58 9.36
N HIS A 28 -25.15 -10.26 8.28
CA HIS A 28 -25.88 -11.43 7.79
C HIS A 28 -25.84 -12.60 8.77
N ALA A 29 -24.67 -12.90 9.35
CA ALA A 29 -24.52 -13.95 10.35
C ALA A 29 -25.34 -13.66 11.63
N TRP A 30 -25.45 -12.39 12.01
CA TRP A 30 -26.26 -11.95 13.14
C TRP A 30 -27.75 -11.99 12.86
N ALA A 31 -28.18 -11.48 11.69
CA ALA A 31 -29.58 -11.53 11.26
C ALA A 31 -30.06 -12.98 11.13
N ALA A 32 -29.21 -13.89 10.64
CA ALA A 32 -29.51 -15.32 10.58
C ALA A 32 -29.71 -15.95 11.97
N LYS A 33 -29.11 -15.40 13.03
CA LYS A 33 -29.25 -15.89 14.41
C LYS A 33 -30.35 -15.21 15.23
N ARG A 34 -30.65 -13.93 14.98
CA ARG A 34 -31.55 -13.12 15.82
C ARG A 34 -32.72 -12.47 15.09
N GLY A 35 -32.81 -12.60 13.77
CA GLY A 35 -33.92 -12.07 12.96
C GLY A 35 -33.87 -10.56 12.69
N GLU A 36 -33.02 -9.79 13.38
CA GLU A 36 -32.89 -8.35 13.18
C GLU A 36 -31.50 -7.91 12.66
N PRO A 37 -31.45 -6.90 11.78
CA PRO A 37 -30.19 -6.33 11.33
C PRO A 37 -29.48 -5.55 12.44
N LEU A 38 -28.14 -5.56 12.46
CA LEU A 38 -27.38 -4.71 13.38
C LEU A 38 -27.61 -3.23 13.07
N GLY A 39 -27.99 -2.46 14.09
CA GLY A 39 -28.12 -1.00 14.01
C GLY A 39 -26.80 -0.31 13.62
N GLY A 40 -26.90 0.84 12.94
CA GLY A 40 -25.73 1.55 12.37
C GLY A 40 -24.62 1.87 13.38
N ARG A 41 -24.99 2.20 14.63
CA ARG A 41 -24.02 2.42 15.73
C ARG A 41 -23.27 1.14 16.12
N ALA A 42 -23.93 0.00 16.15
CA ALA A 42 -23.32 -1.29 16.48
C ALA A 42 -22.37 -1.76 15.36
N ARG A 43 -22.73 -1.51 14.09
CA ARG A 43 -21.85 -1.75 12.93
C ARG A 43 -20.57 -0.92 12.98
N GLY A 44 -20.69 0.37 13.32
CA GLY A 44 -19.53 1.25 13.50
C GLY A 44 -18.61 0.79 14.64
N LEU A 45 -19.19 0.39 15.78
CA LEU A 45 -18.43 -0.17 16.90
C LEU A 45 -17.77 -1.51 16.55
N ALA A 46 -18.44 -2.38 15.80
CA ALA A 46 -17.87 -3.64 15.32
C ALA A 46 -16.68 -3.39 14.38
N ALA A 47 -16.79 -2.43 13.46
CA ALA A 47 -15.70 -2.02 12.59
C ALA A 47 -14.50 -1.46 13.38
N LEU A 48 -14.74 -0.59 14.38
CA LEU A 48 -13.69 -0.07 15.25
C LEU A 48 -13.03 -1.16 16.09
N ALA A 49 -13.82 -2.08 16.64
CA ALA A 49 -13.32 -3.21 17.41
C ALA A 49 -12.49 -4.15 16.54
N LEU A 50 -12.92 -4.39 15.29
CA LEU A 50 -12.18 -5.19 14.31
C LEU A 50 -10.84 -4.53 13.96
N LEU A 51 -10.87 -3.26 13.56
CA LEU A 51 -9.67 -2.51 13.19
C LEU A 51 -8.69 -2.39 14.37
N GLY A 52 -9.19 -1.98 15.54
CA GLY A 52 -8.40 -1.87 16.76
C GLY A 52 -7.85 -3.22 17.21
N GLY A 53 -8.67 -4.27 17.19
CA GLY A 53 -8.24 -5.63 17.52
C GLY A 53 -7.13 -6.12 16.59
N CYS A 54 -7.30 -5.96 15.27
CA CYS A 54 -6.28 -6.30 14.28
C CYS A 54 -4.99 -5.50 14.50
N MET A 55 -5.08 -4.20 14.77
CA MET A 55 -3.92 -3.34 15.02
C MET A 55 -3.13 -3.81 16.26
N LEU A 56 -3.83 -4.08 17.37
CA LEU A 56 -3.21 -4.56 18.60
C LEU A 56 -2.55 -5.91 18.40
N VAL A 57 -3.22 -6.85 17.73
CA VAL A 57 -2.64 -8.17 17.42
C VAL A 57 -1.43 -8.02 16.50
N ALA A 58 -1.50 -7.18 15.48
CA ALA A 58 -0.39 -6.93 14.57
C ALA A 58 0.84 -6.35 15.29
N GLU A 59 0.62 -5.47 16.26
CA GLU A 59 1.70 -4.94 17.10
C GLU A 59 2.32 -6.02 17.99
N ARG A 60 1.49 -6.86 18.65
CA ARG A 60 1.97 -7.96 19.50
C ARG A 60 2.75 -9.04 18.75
N VAL A 61 2.33 -9.36 17.53
CA VAL A 61 3.04 -10.30 16.64
C VAL A 61 4.28 -9.65 16.03
N GLY A 62 4.47 -8.33 16.18
CA GLY A 62 5.60 -7.60 15.60
C GLY A 62 5.50 -7.41 14.09
N LEU A 63 4.31 -7.60 13.50
CA LEU A 63 4.06 -7.42 12.07
C LEU A 63 4.40 -6.00 11.62
N VAL A 64 4.15 -4.99 12.45
CA VAL A 64 4.48 -3.59 12.14
C VAL A 64 5.98 -3.41 11.96
N ALA A 65 6.78 -3.93 12.88
CA ALA A 65 8.24 -3.87 12.79
C ALA A 65 8.78 -4.69 11.62
N LEU A 66 8.18 -5.85 11.36
CA LEU A 66 8.55 -6.71 10.24
C LEU A 66 8.27 -6.03 8.89
N ILE A 67 7.09 -5.41 8.73
CA ILE A 67 6.73 -4.65 7.54
C ILE A 67 7.68 -3.47 7.35
N ALA A 68 7.99 -2.71 8.41
CA ALA A 68 8.92 -1.59 8.33
C ALA A 68 10.31 -2.01 7.82
N ASN A 69 10.81 -3.16 8.29
CA ASN A 69 12.06 -3.72 7.78
C ASN A 69 11.93 -4.26 6.35
N GLY A 70 10.80 -4.90 6.02
CA GLY A 70 10.50 -5.40 4.68
C GLY A 70 10.48 -4.29 3.62
N TYR A 71 9.89 -3.13 3.93
CA TYR A 71 9.91 -1.97 3.03
C TYR A 71 11.33 -1.43 2.80
N ARG A 72 12.17 -1.41 3.84
CA ARG A 72 13.58 -1.01 3.71
C ARG A 72 14.35 -1.98 2.82
N LEU A 73 14.11 -3.28 2.99
CA LEU A 73 14.69 -4.32 2.14
C LEU A 73 14.21 -4.19 0.69
N LEU A 74 12.90 -3.97 0.48
CA LEU A 74 12.32 -3.76 -0.85
C LEU A 74 12.90 -2.51 -1.53
N ALA A 75 13.10 -1.42 -0.79
CA ALA A 75 13.74 -0.22 -1.30
C ALA A 75 15.17 -0.50 -1.78
N TRP A 76 15.98 -1.21 -0.98
CA TRP A 76 17.32 -1.64 -1.39
C TRP A 76 17.31 -2.53 -2.63
N LEU A 77 16.35 -3.46 -2.71
CA LEU A 77 16.20 -4.37 -3.83
C LEU A 77 15.82 -3.61 -5.12
N LEU A 78 14.91 -2.64 -5.04
CA LEU A 78 14.59 -1.77 -6.18
C LEU A 78 15.77 -0.89 -6.60
N ILE A 79 16.53 -0.35 -5.65
CA ILE A 79 17.74 0.41 -5.96
C ILE A 79 18.74 -0.48 -6.69
N MET A 80 18.99 -1.69 -6.18
CA MET A 80 19.92 -2.63 -6.78
C MET A 80 19.50 -3.09 -8.19
N LEU A 81 18.21 -3.39 -8.40
CA LEU A 81 17.70 -3.94 -9.66
C LEU A 81 17.37 -2.89 -10.71
N TYR A 82 16.99 -1.67 -10.31
CA TYR A 82 16.62 -0.61 -11.25
C TYR A 82 17.65 0.51 -11.26
N VAL A 83 17.93 1.11 -10.10
CA VAL A 83 18.75 2.33 -10.03
C VAL A 83 20.20 2.05 -10.39
N VAL A 84 20.81 0.99 -9.87
CA VAL A 84 22.21 0.63 -10.16
C VAL A 84 22.44 0.32 -11.65
N PRO A 85 21.68 -0.55 -12.32
CA PRO A 85 21.89 -0.80 -13.74
C PRO A 85 21.52 0.41 -14.60
N LEU A 86 20.51 1.19 -14.21
CA LEU A 86 20.18 2.43 -14.92
C LEU A 86 21.33 3.45 -14.83
N LEU A 87 21.91 3.64 -13.65
CA LEU A 87 23.04 4.55 -13.46
C LEU A 87 24.33 4.01 -14.04
N THR A 88 24.53 2.68 -14.09
CA THR A 88 25.73 2.10 -14.67
C THR A 88 25.64 2.05 -16.20
N VAL A 89 24.69 1.28 -16.73
CA VAL A 89 24.54 1.05 -18.17
C VAL A 89 23.93 2.25 -18.87
N GLY A 90 22.93 2.90 -18.25
CA GLY A 90 22.27 4.06 -18.85
C GLY A 90 23.23 5.24 -19.00
N VAL A 91 24.00 5.56 -17.96
CA VAL A 91 25.01 6.63 -18.02
C VAL A 91 26.17 6.25 -18.94
N TYR A 92 26.63 5.00 -18.91
CA TYR A 92 27.66 4.52 -19.84
C TYR A 92 27.24 4.65 -21.30
N ARG A 93 25.98 4.29 -21.63
CA ARG A 93 25.42 4.49 -22.98
C ARG A 93 25.29 5.97 -23.32
N LEU A 94 24.90 6.82 -22.36
CA LEU A 94 24.79 8.27 -22.58
C LEU A 94 26.14 8.87 -22.96
N PHE A 95 27.22 8.51 -22.26
CA PHE A 95 28.56 9.00 -22.57
C PHE A 95 29.13 8.43 -23.87
N ARG A 96 28.76 7.19 -24.24
CA ARG A 96 29.13 6.62 -25.54
C ARG A 96 28.36 7.20 -26.72
N LEU A 97 27.15 7.70 -26.51
CA LEU A 97 26.34 8.40 -27.52
C LEU A 97 26.55 9.91 -27.54
N ALA A 98 27.46 10.46 -26.71
CA ALA A 98 27.83 11.86 -26.76
C ALA A 98 28.28 12.20 -28.20
N PRO A 99 27.65 13.17 -28.89
CA PRO A 99 27.77 13.33 -30.34
C PRO A 99 29.20 13.72 -30.70
N GLY A 100 29.78 13.02 -31.68
CA GLY A 100 30.79 13.67 -32.54
C GLY A 100 30.18 14.96 -33.12
N PRO A 101 30.98 16.02 -33.29
CA PRO A 101 30.48 17.36 -33.56
C PRO A 101 29.52 17.31 -34.75
N ALA A 102 28.40 18.04 -34.61
CA ALA A 102 27.46 18.27 -35.68
C ALA A 102 28.25 18.63 -36.95
N ARG A 103 28.25 17.74 -37.94
CA ARG A 103 28.68 18.08 -39.29
C ARG A 103 27.62 18.99 -39.88
N GLU A 104 27.69 20.25 -39.46
CA GLU A 104 27.26 21.37 -40.27
C GLU A 104 28.19 21.43 -41.50
N PHE A 105 27.63 21.80 -42.66
CA PHE A 105 28.28 22.04 -43.96
C PHE A 105 28.58 20.82 -44.86
N ALA A 106 27.66 20.55 -45.80
CA ALA A 106 27.86 20.76 -47.25
C ALA A 106 26.68 20.19 -48.05
#